data_AF-A0AAD5KLH9-F1
#
_entry.id   AF-A0AAD5KLH9-F1
#
_cell.length_a   1.000
_cell.length_b   1.000
_cell.length_c   1.000
_cell.angle_alpha   90.00
_cell.angle_beta   90.00
_cell.angle_gamma   90.00
#
_symmetry.space_group_name_H-M   'P 1'
#
loop_
_entity.id
_entity.type
_entity.pdbx_description
1 polymer ?
#
loop_
_entity_poly.entity_id
_entity_poly.type
_entity_poly.pdbx_seq_one_letter_code
_entity_poly.pdbx_strand_id
1 'polypeptide(L)'
;MPQSFYEPEQLADTRPCSALRDDLKFCIQNTDCYKKEKKTPRECLLSNHPSVPLECHQLRQSFFECKRSILDNRQRFRGRKDYSAITPKS
;
A
#
# COMPACT_ATOMS: atom_id res chain seq x y z
N MET A 1 21.36 32.86 -3.15
CA MET A 1 20.03 32.53 -2.62
C MET A 1 19.03 32.69 -3.75
N PRO A 2 18.25 31.66 -4.08
CA PRO A 2 16.82 31.88 -4.13
C PRO A 2 16.09 30.85 -3.27
N GLN A 3 15.17 31.38 -2.46
CA GLN A 3 14.20 30.62 -1.69
C GLN A 3 13.21 29.97 -2.67
N SER A 4 13.26 28.65 -2.82
CA SER A 4 12.11 27.92 -3.36
C SER A 4 11.12 27.71 -2.22
N PHE A 5 9.99 28.39 -2.40
CA PHE A 5 8.76 28.38 -1.65
C PHE A 5 8.34 26.98 -1.18
N TYR A 6 7.70 26.96 -0.01
CA TYR A 6 6.96 25.83 0.55
C TYR A 6 5.81 25.46 -0.40
N GLU A 7 6.01 24.50 -1.30
CA GLU A 7 4.92 23.72 -1.85
C GLU A 7 4.74 22.48 -0.97
N PRO A 8 3.56 22.26 -0.35
CA PRO A 8 3.22 20.95 0.17
C PRO A 8 2.90 20.05 -1.03
N GLU A 9 3.95 19.69 -1.77
CA GLU A 9 3.87 18.82 -2.92
C GLU A 9 3.31 17.49 -2.41
N GLN A 10 2.11 17.16 -2.87
CA GLN A 10 1.39 15.94 -2.52
C GLN A 10 2.39 14.79 -2.59
N LEU A 11 2.68 14.16 -1.44
CA LEU A 11 3.62 13.06 -1.31
C LEU A 11 3.03 11.81 -1.99
N ALA A 12 2.87 11.88 -3.31
CA ALA A 12 2.69 10.72 -4.15
C ALA A 12 4.00 9.97 -4.06
N ASP A 13 4.07 8.97 -3.16
CA ASP A 13 5.19 8.04 -3.07
C ASP A 13 5.44 7.52 -4.51
N THR A 14 6.52 7.97 -5.16
CA THR A 14 6.92 7.57 -6.52
C THR A 14 7.47 6.14 -6.58
N ARG A 15 7.47 5.47 -5.42
CA ARG A 15 7.91 4.11 -5.26
C ARG A 15 6.94 3.17 -5.96
N PRO A 16 7.44 2.13 -6.64
CA PRO A 16 6.57 1.13 -7.25
C PRO A 16 5.68 0.47 -6.19
N CYS A 17 4.42 0.23 -6.54
CA CYS A 17 3.40 -0.33 -5.64
C CYS A 17 2.98 0.59 -4.47
N SER A 18 3.20 1.91 -4.57
CA SER A 18 2.79 2.88 -3.53
C SER A 18 1.28 2.87 -3.27
N ALA A 19 0.46 2.86 -4.33
CA ALA A 19 -0.99 2.74 -4.24
C ALA A 19 -1.43 1.55 -3.37
N LEU A 20 -0.97 0.33 -3.69
CA LEU A 20 -1.28 -0.88 -2.93
C LEU A 20 -0.78 -0.80 -1.48
N ARG A 21 0.33 -0.10 -1.24
CA ARG A 21 0.85 0.11 0.11
C ARG A 21 -0.09 1.00 0.93
N ASP A 22 -0.63 2.04 0.32
CA ASP A 22 -1.54 2.97 0.98
C ASP A 22 -2.91 2.35 1.20
N ASP A 23 -3.44 1.60 0.23
CA ASP A 23 -4.66 0.81 0.39
C ASP A 23 -4.52 -0.20 1.53
N LEU A 24 -3.40 -0.92 1.60
CA LEU A 24 -3.14 -1.88 2.67
C LEU A 24 -3.04 -1.21 4.05
N LYS A 25 -2.37 -0.06 4.13
CA LYS A 25 -2.31 0.73 5.39
C LYS A 25 -3.71 1.16 5.80
N PHE A 26 -4.48 1.74 4.87
CA PHE A 26 -5.83 2.22 5.14
C PHE A 26 -6.75 1.09 5.60
N CYS A 27 -6.67 -0.08 4.94
CA CYS A 27 -7.43 -1.26 5.31
C CYS A 27 -7.15 -1.67 6.76
N ILE A 28 -5.88 -1.80 7.14
CA ILE A 28 -5.49 -2.25 8.48
C ILE A 28 -5.75 -1.18 9.54
N GLN A 29 -5.54 0.10 9.22
CA GLN A 29 -5.81 1.22 10.13
C GLN A 29 -7.28 1.26 10.57
N ASN A 30 -8.20 0.79 9.71
CA ASN A 30 -9.62 0.74 10.05
C ASN A 30 -10.01 -0.43 10.95
N THR A 31 -9.15 -1.44 11.11
CA THR A 31 -9.42 -2.65 11.91
C THR A 31 -9.13 -2.47 13.40
N ASP A 32 -9.78 -3.29 14.21
CA ASP A 32 -9.59 -3.32 15.66
C ASP A 32 -8.16 -3.71 16.07
N CYS A 33 -7.48 -4.56 15.30
CA CYS A 33 -6.09 -4.92 15.58
C CYS A 33 -5.15 -3.70 15.62
N TYR A 34 -5.37 -2.70 14.77
CA TYR A 34 -4.59 -1.46 14.80
C TYR A 34 -5.12 -0.48 15.85
N LYS A 35 -6.45 -0.28 15.91
CA LYS A 35 -7.06 0.74 16.79
C LYS A 35 -7.05 0.36 18.27
N LYS A 36 -7.44 -0.88 18.60
CA LYS A 36 -7.60 -1.36 19.98
C LYS A 36 -6.31 -1.95 20.53
N GLU A 37 -5.68 -2.85 19.77
CA GLU A 37 -4.47 -3.55 20.23
C GLU A 37 -3.19 -2.76 19.98
N LYS A 38 -3.25 -1.66 19.20
CA LYS A 38 -2.10 -0.81 18.85
C LYS A 38 -0.92 -1.60 18.25
N LYS A 39 -1.22 -2.74 17.61
CA LYS A 39 -0.24 -3.58 16.96
C LYS A 39 0.20 -2.97 15.63
N THR A 40 1.39 -3.34 15.20
CA THR A 40 1.86 -2.91 13.88
C THR A 40 1.06 -3.61 12.76
N PRO A 41 0.92 -3.00 11.58
CA PRO A 41 0.21 -3.63 10.47
C PRO A 41 0.79 -5.00 10.08
N ARG A 42 2.10 -5.17 10.26
CA ARG A 42 2.76 -6.47 10.09
C ARG A 42 2.27 -7.51 11.07
N GLU A 43 2.21 -7.17 12.35
CA GLU A 43 1.74 -8.09 13.40
C GLU A 43 0.28 -8.48 13.17
N CYS A 44 -0.59 -7.54 12.82
CA CYS A 44 -1.99 -7.82 12.50
C CYS A 44 -2.16 -8.83 11.36
N LEU A 45 -1.32 -8.73 10.32
CA LEU A 45 -1.31 -9.64 9.18
C LEU A 45 -0.62 -10.98 9.47
N LEU A 46 0.34 -11.01 10.41
CA LEU A 46 1.05 -12.23 10.81
C LEU A 46 0.22 -13.08 11.76
N SER A 47 -0.49 -12.45 12.69
CA SER A 47 -1.35 -13.14 13.66
C SER A 47 -2.68 -13.58 13.08
N ASN A 48 -2.99 -13.25 11.81
CA ASN A 48 -4.30 -13.46 11.16
C ASN A 48 -5.45 -13.10 12.12
N HIS A 49 -5.40 -11.88 12.66
CA HIS A 49 -6.37 -11.47 13.69
C HIS A 49 -7.79 -11.50 13.12
N PRO A 50 -8.80 -12.03 13.84
CA PRO A 50 -10.18 -12.14 13.35
C PRO A 50 -10.81 -10.79 12.98
N SER A 51 -10.26 -9.68 13.48
CA SER A 51 -10.73 -8.34 13.10
C SER A 51 -10.21 -7.88 11.73
N VAL A 52 -9.28 -8.60 11.10
CA VAL A 52 -8.73 -8.22 9.79
C VAL A 52 -9.57 -8.92 8.73
N PRO A 53 -10.34 -8.16 7.92
CA PRO A 53 -11.18 -8.76 6.90
C PRO A 53 -10.32 -9.36 5.77
N LEU A 54 -10.91 -10.30 5.03
CA LEU A 54 -10.26 -10.98 3.91
C LEU A 54 -9.76 -9.98 2.85
N GLU A 55 -10.45 -8.86 2.66
CA GLU A 55 -10.06 -7.76 1.76
C GLU A 55 -8.64 -7.24 2.06
N CYS A 56 -8.27 -7.07 3.35
CA CYS A 56 -6.92 -6.64 3.70
C CYS A 56 -5.87 -7.72 3.38
N HIS A 57 -6.25 -9.00 3.47
CA HIS A 57 -5.37 -10.11 3.07
C HIS A 57 -5.19 -10.16 1.55
N GLN A 58 -6.23 -9.86 0.78
CA GLN A 58 -6.13 -9.72 -0.68
C GLN A 58 -5.21 -8.55 -1.06
N LEU A 59 -5.35 -7.39 -0.43
CA LEU A 59 -4.45 -6.24 -0.65
C LEU A 59 -2.99 -6.59 -0.32
N ARG A 60 -2.75 -7.37 0.75
CA ARG A 60 -1.41 -7.88 1.08
C ARG A 60 -0.87 -8.78 -0.03
N GLN A 61 -1.70 -9.68 -0.57
CA GLN A 61 -1.34 -10.56 -1.68
C GLN A 61 -0.97 -9.73 -2.92
N SER A 62 -1.81 -8.77 -3.32
CA SER A 62 -1.56 -7.87 -4.46
C SER A 62 -0.29 -7.03 -4.26
N PHE A 63 -0.05 -6.51 -3.05
CA PHE A 63 1.19 -5.79 -2.74
C PHE A 63 2.42 -6.69 -2.90
N PHE A 64 2.33 -7.95 -2.48
CA PHE A 64 3.40 -8.93 -2.63
C PHE A 64 3.65 -9.30 -4.10
N GLU A 65 2.59 -9.47 -4.89
CA GLU A 65 2.66 -9.72 -6.33
C GLU A 65 3.25 -8.53 -7.08
N CYS A 66 2.83 -7.32 -6.75
CA CYS A 66 3.40 -6.11 -7.33
C CYS A 66 4.89 -6.02 -7.00
N LYS A 67 5.29 -6.26 -5.74
CA LYS A 67 6.70 -6.28 -5.34
C LYS A 67 7.49 -7.36 -6.10
N ARG A 68 6.93 -8.56 -6.27
CA ARG A 68 7.53 -9.65 -7.04
C ARG A 68 7.67 -9.28 -8.52
N SER A 69 6.67 -8.61 -9.08
CA SER A 69 6.68 -8.11 -10.46
C SER A 69 7.76 -7.06 -10.72
N ILE A 70 8.22 -6.33 -9.70
CA ILE A 70 9.34 -5.39 -9.87
C ILE A 70 10.64 -6.14 -10.17
N LEU A 71 10.84 -7.28 -9.49
CA LEU A 71 12.02 -8.13 -9.61
C LEU A 71 11.95 -9.04 -10.84
N ASP A 72 10.74 -9.34 -11.31
CA ASP A 72 10.53 -10.18 -12.48
C ASP A 72 10.89 -9.42 -13.78
N ASN A 73 12.02 -9.80 -14.38
CA ASN A 73 12.50 -9.18 -15.62
C ASN A 73 11.66 -9.52 -16.86
N ARG A 74 10.80 -10.56 -16.84
CA ARG A 74 9.91 -10.88 -17.98
C ARG A 74 8.82 -9.82 -18.17
N GLN A 75 8.43 -9.13 -17.10
CA GLN A 75 7.43 -8.05 -17.14
C GLN A 75 7.97 -6.77 -17.80
N ARG A 76 9.29 -6.67 -18.05
CA ARG A 76 9.90 -5.51 -18.73
C ARG A 76 9.44 -5.37 -20.18
N PHE A 77 9.16 -6.48 -20.87
CA PHE A 77 8.75 -6.47 -22.28
C PHE A 77 7.24 -6.28 -22.48
N ARG A 78 6.42 -6.64 -21.48
CA ARG A 78 4.95 -6.61 -21.56
C ARG A 78 4.31 -5.38 -20.92
N GLY A 79 5.12 -4.55 -20.24
CA GLY A 79 4.62 -3.47 -19.41
C GLY A 79 4.14 -3.99 -18.05
N ARG A 80 4.24 -3.15 -17.02
CA ARG A 80 3.71 -3.47 -15.69
C ARG A 80 2.22 -3.19 -15.67
N LYS A 81 1.46 -4.04 -14.96
CA LYS A 81 0.09 -3.71 -14.55
C LYS A 81 0.14 -2.46 -13.69
N ASP A 82 -0.54 -1.42 -14.14
CA ASP A 82 -0.75 -0.20 -13.39
C ASP A 82 -1.75 -0.50 -12.27
N TYR A 83 -1.23 -0.57 -11.04
CA TYR A 83 -2.07 -0.56 -9.85
C TYR A 83 -2.37 0.90 -9.51
N SER A 84 -3.21 1.55 -10.31
CA SER A 84 -3.74 2.87 -9.99
C SER A 84 -4.80 2.70 -8.89
N ALA A 85 -4.59 3.35 -7.75
CA ALA A 85 -5.50 3.30 -6.61
C ALA A 85 -6.92 3.71 -7.04
N ILE A 86 -7.94 3.00 -6.55
CA ILE A 86 -9.36 3.32 -6.75
C ILE A 86 -9.78 4.49 -5.84
N THR A 87 -8.84 5.31 -5.35
CA THR A 87 -9.17 6.45 -4.50
C THR A 87 -9.65 7.61 -5.37
N PRO A 88 -10.91 8.07 -5.23
CA PRO A 88 -11.33 9.31 -5.84
C PRO A 88 -10.54 10.44 -5.18
N LYS A 89 -9.60 11.01 -5.93
CA LYS A 89 -8.92 12.26 -5.58
C LYS A 89 -10.01 13.34 -5.56
N SER A 90 -10.50 13.71 -4.37
CA SER A 90 -11.39 14.87 -4.18
C SER A 90 -10.59 16.16 -4.17
#